data_AF-A0A2C1YA98-F1
#
_entry.id   AF-A0A2C1YA98-F1
#
_cell.length_a   1.000
_cell.length_b   1.000
_cell.length_c   1.000
_cell.angle_alpha   90.00
_cell.angle_beta   90.00
_cell.angle_gamma   90.00
#
_symmetry.space_group_name_H-M   'P 1'
#
loop_
_entity.id
_entity.type
_entity.pdbx_description
1 polymer ?
#
loop_
_entity_poly.entity_id
_entity_poly.type
_entity_poly.pdbx_seq_one_letter_code
_entity_poly.pdbx_strand_id
1 'polypeptide(L)'
;MGTDPFTKTVFEAFVEAMIPTTPPLAQKLFNVQYFGASELLIHEYIIWTLDHSISLLKNTNYSLSRQTAELLELAAHQLALNSGNIQTLTFYKIPNNIIFSALTPEDRLRSVTLLEQLTINPAYLPYPFNQNPRFVLPVIDVINRLAMFGFYSEWSGYGTTRLNPPNNRSLETFPISWIQVKYPGPSKGYHAFRGYLVDRFIE
;
A
#
# COMPACT_ATOMS: atom_id res chain seq x y z
N MET A 1 0.11 -17.28 -8.79
CA MET A 1 0.91 -16.56 -9.81
C MET A 1 1.56 -15.39 -9.10
N GLY A 2 2.88 -15.22 -9.23
CA GLY A 2 3.59 -14.11 -8.59
C GLY A 2 3.28 -12.79 -9.29
N THR A 3 3.24 -11.69 -8.53
CA THR A 3 3.16 -10.33 -9.08
C THR A 3 4.37 -10.05 -9.96
N ASP A 4 4.17 -9.35 -11.08
CA ASP A 4 5.28 -9.01 -11.96
C ASP A 4 6.26 -8.01 -11.28
N PRO A 5 7.56 -8.05 -11.64
CA PRO A 5 8.58 -7.23 -10.98
C PRO A 5 8.33 -5.72 -11.04
N PHE A 6 7.73 -5.23 -12.13
CA PHE A 6 7.45 -3.79 -12.27
C PHE A 6 6.37 -3.36 -11.29
N THR A 7 5.23 -4.07 -11.25
CA THR A 7 4.13 -3.74 -10.34
C THR A 7 4.62 -3.79 -8.89
N LYS A 8 5.39 -4.83 -8.55
CA LYS A 8 6.00 -4.95 -7.23
C LYS A 8 6.90 -3.75 -6.89
N THR A 9 7.84 -3.39 -7.76
CA THR A 9 8.79 -2.30 -7.54
C THR A 9 8.09 -0.95 -7.34
N VAL A 10 7.07 -0.67 -8.15
CA VAL A 10 6.28 0.57 -8.04
C VAL A 10 5.54 0.63 -6.71
N PHE A 11 4.86 -0.44 -6.31
CA PHE A 11 4.13 -0.45 -5.03
C PHE A 11 5.05 -0.48 -3.81
N GLU A 12 6.22 -1.14 -3.88
CA GLU A 12 7.25 -1.05 -2.84
C GLU A 12 7.68 0.41 -2.63
N ALA A 13 8.00 1.12 -3.71
CA ALA A 13 8.37 2.52 -3.67
C ALA A 13 7.23 3.43 -3.17
N PHE A 14 5.98 3.11 -3.51
CA PHE A 14 4.81 3.85 -3.06
C PHE A 14 4.63 3.73 -1.55
N VAL A 15 4.63 2.51 -1.01
CA VAL A 15 4.42 2.31 0.43
C VAL A 15 5.59 2.80 1.27
N GLU A 16 6.82 2.71 0.75
CA GLU A 16 8.02 3.29 1.38
C GLU A 16 7.87 4.81 1.55
N ALA A 17 7.34 5.52 0.54
CA ALA A 17 7.14 6.95 0.63
C ALA A 17 6.04 7.34 1.63
N MET A 18 4.98 6.53 1.73
CA MET A 18 3.88 6.75 2.66
C MET A 18 4.26 6.51 4.12
N ILE A 19 4.98 5.42 4.39
CA ILE A 19 5.38 5.00 5.74
C ILE A 19 6.84 4.52 5.67
N PRO A 20 7.80 5.46 5.77
CA PRO A 20 9.22 5.15 5.64
C PRO A 20 9.74 4.40 6.86
N THR A 21 10.90 3.77 6.71
CA THR A 21 11.67 3.30 7.87
C THR A 21 12.07 4.47 8.76
N THR A 22 12.19 4.22 10.06
CA THR A 22 12.61 5.27 11.01
C THR A 22 13.83 4.85 11.84
N PRO A 23 15.03 4.70 11.23
CA PRO A 23 16.26 4.36 11.96
C PRO A 23 16.55 5.25 13.17
N PRO A 24 16.34 6.58 13.12
CA PRO A 24 16.56 7.44 14.29
C PRO A 24 15.62 7.12 15.47
N LEU A 25 14.39 6.66 15.21
CA LEU A 25 13.45 6.25 16.27
C LEU A 25 13.83 4.88 16.84
N ALA A 26 14.30 3.97 15.97
CA ALA A 26 14.79 2.66 16.41
C ALA A 26 15.94 2.77 17.41
N GLN A 27 16.85 3.74 17.19
CA GLN A 27 17.96 4.03 18.10
C GLN A 27 17.52 4.62 19.45
N LYS A 28 16.42 5.39 19.47
CA LYS A 28 15.95 6.12 20.67
C LYS A 28 14.98 5.31 21.54
N LEU A 29 14.18 4.45 20.93
CA LEU A 29 13.09 3.74 21.60
C LEU A 29 13.39 2.24 21.65
N PHE A 30 13.08 1.53 20.56
CA PHE A 30 13.27 0.09 20.43
C PHE A 30 13.43 -0.27 18.94
N ASN A 31 14.15 -1.35 18.64
CA ASN A 31 14.39 -1.82 17.26
C ASN A 31 13.11 -2.03 16.45
N VAL A 32 11.99 -2.34 17.11
CA VAL A 32 10.69 -2.51 16.46
C VAL A 32 10.20 -1.24 15.75
N GLN A 33 10.68 -0.05 16.14
CA GLN A 33 10.35 1.22 15.49
C GLN A 33 11.04 1.39 14.13
N TYR A 34 12.02 0.56 13.79
CA TYR A 34 12.72 0.65 12.50
C TYR A 34 11.78 0.43 11.31
N PHE A 35 10.92 -0.58 11.39
CA PHE A 35 10.17 -1.12 10.27
C PHE A 35 9.14 -0.13 9.71
N GLY A 36 9.25 0.15 8.42
CA GLY A 36 8.26 0.88 7.64
C GLY A 36 7.36 -0.07 6.85
N ALA A 37 6.56 0.47 5.93
CA ALA A 37 5.59 -0.34 5.18
C ALA A 37 6.24 -1.26 4.13
N SER A 38 7.41 -0.91 3.61
CA SER A 38 8.12 -1.77 2.65
C SER A 38 8.61 -3.06 3.33
N GLU A 39 9.23 -2.94 4.51
CA GLU A 39 9.77 -4.09 5.27
C GLU A 39 8.67 -5.02 5.77
N LEU A 40 7.46 -4.49 6.01
CA LEU A 40 6.30 -5.26 6.42
C LEU A 40 5.48 -5.81 5.23
N LEU A 41 6.00 -5.67 4.00
CA LEU A 41 5.37 -6.16 2.77
C LEU A 41 3.95 -5.64 2.56
N ILE A 42 3.69 -4.38 2.91
CA ILE A 42 2.37 -3.75 2.74
C ILE A 42 2.02 -3.58 1.25
N HIS A 43 3.00 -3.46 0.37
CA HIS A 43 2.77 -3.45 -1.06
C HIS A 43 2.01 -4.69 -1.54
N GLU A 44 2.32 -5.87 -0.99
CA GLU A 44 1.62 -7.12 -1.30
C GLU A 44 0.15 -7.09 -0.86
N TYR A 45 -0.15 -6.43 0.27
CA TYR A 45 -1.54 -6.24 0.73
C TYR A 45 -2.34 -5.42 -0.27
N ILE A 46 -1.78 -4.31 -0.75
CA ILE A 46 -2.42 -3.43 -1.73
C ILE A 46 -2.65 -4.20 -3.03
N ILE A 47 -1.61 -4.82 -3.59
CA ILE A 47 -1.68 -5.60 -4.83
C ILE A 47 -2.75 -6.69 -4.71
N TRP A 48 -2.70 -7.49 -3.65
CA TRP A 48 -3.66 -8.57 -3.43
C TRP A 48 -5.09 -8.05 -3.34
N THR A 49 -5.31 -6.93 -2.64
CA THR A 49 -6.64 -6.31 -2.50
C THR A 49 -7.17 -5.79 -3.83
N LEU A 50 -6.35 -5.09 -4.60
CA LEU A 50 -6.73 -4.58 -5.93
C LEU A 50 -7.12 -5.72 -6.88
N ASP A 51 -6.39 -6.84 -6.84
CA ASP A 51 -6.60 -7.94 -7.79
C ASP A 51 -7.70 -8.93 -7.36
N HIS A 52 -8.00 -9.06 -6.06
CA HIS A 52 -8.92 -10.09 -5.56
C HIS A 52 -10.19 -9.54 -4.90
N SER A 53 -10.11 -8.35 -4.29
CA SER A 53 -11.21 -7.79 -3.50
C SER A 53 -12.02 -6.73 -4.26
N ILE A 54 -11.42 -6.10 -5.27
CA ILE A 54 -12.09 -5.10 -6.10
C ILE A 54 -12.66 -5.77 -7.36
N SER A 55 -13.98 -5.89 -7.43
CA SER A 55 -14.67 -6.64 -8.49
C SER A 55 -14.70 -5.94 -9.86
N LEU A 56 -14.07 -4.76 -9.98
CA LEU A 56 -14.23 -3.86 -11.13
C LEU A 56 -13.64 -4.42 -12.43
N LEU A 57 -12.64 -5.30 -12.35
CA LEU A 57 -11.96 -5.87 -13.51
C LEU A 57 -12.10 -7.40 -13.62
N LYS A 58 -13.02 -8.02 -12.85
CA LYS A 58 -13.15 -9.49 -12.71
C LYS A 58 -13.33 -10.29 -14.01
N ASN A 59 -13.69 -9.62 -15.11
CA ASN A 59 -13.91 -10.24 -16.43
C ASN A 59 -12.96 -9.71 -17.51
N THR A 60 -11.82 -9.14 -17.13
CA THR A 60 -10.83 -8.62 -18.07
C THR A 60 -9.50 -9.34 -17.90
N ASN A 61 -8.66 -9.31 -18.93
CA ASN A 61 -7.28 -9.81 -18.85
C ASN A 61 -6.33 -8.83 -18.13
N TYR A 62 -6.87 -7.75 -17.54
CA TYR A 62 -6.10 -6.73 -16.86
C TYR A 62 -6.19 -6.89 -15.35
N SER A 63 -5.04 -6.80 -14.69
CA SER A 63 -4.94 -6.67 -13.24
C SER A 63 -5.06 -5.19 -12.85
N LEU A 64 -5.90 -4.90 -11.85
CA LEU A 64 -6.06 -3.52 -11.38
C LEU A 64 -4.77 -3.02 -10.74
N SER A 65 -4.03 -3.90 -10.04
CA SER A 65 -2.73 -3.53 -9.46
C SER A 65 -1.74 -3.13 -10.56
N ARG A 66 -1.62 -3.91 -11.63
CA ARG A 66 -0.75 -3.60 -12.77
C ARG A 66 -1.09 -2.27 -13.43
N GLN A 67 -2.37 -2.04 -13.72
CA GLN A 67 -2.80 -0.79 -14.36
C GLN A 67 -2.63 0.42 -13.44
N THR A 68 -2.77 0.24 -12.12
CA THR A 68 -2.50 1.29 -11.13
C THR A 68 -1.00 1.59 -11.03
N ALA A 69 -0.14 0.59 -11.13
CA ALA A 69 1.31 0.80 -11.17
C ALA A 69 1.74 1.58 -12.43
N GLU A 70 1.14 1.29 -13.59
CA GLU A 70 1.35 2.05 -14.82
C GLU A 70 0.88 3.51 -14.69
N LEU A 71 -0.23 3.74 -13.98
CA LEU A 71 -0.73 5.07 -13.69
C LEU A 71 0.23 5.89 -12.81
N LEU A 72 0.77 5.28 -11.75
CA LEU A 72 1.78 5.90 -10.88
C LEU A 72 3.06 6.23 -11.66
N GLU A 73 3.53 5.28 -12.49
CA GLU A 73 4.70 5.47 -13.33
C GLU A 73 4.50 6.60 -14.34
N LEU A 74 3.33 6.69 -14.97
CA LEU A 74 2.99 7.78 -15.89
C LEU A 74 3.03 9.15 -15.20
N ALA A 75 2.53 9.24 -13.97
CA ALA A 75 2.57 10.48 -13.19
C ALA A 75 4.01 10.89 -12.83
N ALA A 76 4.86 9.92 -12.48
CA ALA A 76 6.28 10.17 -12.25
C ALA A 76 7.00 10.68 -13.50
N HIS A 77 6.70 10.10 -14.67
CA HIS A 77 7.21 10.61 -15.95
C HIS A 77 6.79 12.06 -16.18
N GLN A 78 5.52 12.40 -15.95
CA GLN A 78 5.05 13.78 -16.15
C GLN A 78 5.73 14.75 -15.18
N LEU A 79 5.90 14.37 -13.91
CA LEU A 79 6.62 15.19 -12.93
C LEU A 79 8.08 15.44 -13.38
N ALA A 80 8.77 14.39 -13.83
CA ALA A 80 10.15 14.47 -14.30
C ALA A 80 10.30 15.30 -15.59
N LEU A 81 9.42 15.11 -16.57
CA LEU A 81 9.43 15.86 -17.84
C LEU A 81 9.19 17.35 -17.64
N ASN A 82 8.35 17.71 -16.67
CA ASN A 82 8.08 19.11 -16.31
C ASN A 82 9.21 19.74 -15.46
N SER A 83 10.34 19.04 -15.28
CA SER A 83 11.43 19.44 -14.36
C SER A 83 10.93 19.74 -12.94
N GLY A 84 9.87 19.03 -12.52
CA GLY A 84 9.18 19.27 -11.27
C GLY A 84 9.79 18.55 -10.08
N ASN A 85 10.65 17.55 -10.31
CA ASN A 85 11.34 16.76 -9.28
C ASN A 85 12.40 17.59 -8.54
N ILE A 86 12.51 17.40 -7.22
CA ILE A 86 13.43 18.13 -6.34
C ILE A 86 14.88 17.78 -6.66
N GLN A 87 15.16 16.51 -6.97
CA GLN A 87 16.50 16.03 -7.30
C GLN A 87 16.55 15.57 -8.74
N THR A 88 17.55 16.05 -9.50
CA THR A 88 17.76 15.68 -10.89
C THR A 88 17.92 14.16 -11.04
N LEU A 89 17.03 13.55 -11.82
CA LEU A 89 17.11 12.13 -12.13
C LEU A 89 18.32 11.86 -13.02
N THR A 90 19.14 10.91 -12.60
CA THR A 90 20.26 10.43 -13.38
C THR A 90 19.85 9.14 -14.06
N PHE A 91 19.39 9.24 -15.32
CA PHE A 91 18.71 8.14 -16.03
C PHE A 91 19.49 6.81 -16.09
N TYR A 92 20.83 6.85 -16.20
CA TYR A 92 21.67 5.66 -16.21
C TYR A 92 21.79 4.95 -14.84
N LYS A 93 21.27 5.54 -13.76
CA LYS A 93 21.23 4.97 -12.41
C LYS A 93 19.82 4.52 -11.99
N ILE A 94 18.82 4.64 -12.85
CA ILE A 94 17.43 4.28 -12.52
C ILE A 94 17.33 2.76 -12.43
N PRO A 95 17.02 2.19 -11.25
CA PRO A 95 16.82 0.75 -11.11
C PRO A 95 15.70 0.28 -12.05
N ASN A 96 15.98 -0.73 -12.86
CA ASN A 96 15.01 -1.33 -13.80
C ASN A 96 14.33 -0.35 -14.78
N ASN A 97 14.88 0.86 -14.96
CA ASN A 97 14.27 1.96 -15.72
C ASN A 97 12.85 2.37 -15.23
N ILE A 98 12.55 2.18 -13.94
CA ILE A 98 11.27 2.56 -13.32
C ILE A 98 11.43 3.92 -12.64
N ILE A 99 10.92 4.97 -13.27
CA ILE A 99 11.08 6.37 -12.83
C ILE A 99 10.44 6.59 -11.46
N PHE A 100 9.24 6.07 -11.21
CA PHE A 100 8.55 6.25 -9.94
C PHE A 100 9.40 5.78 -8.75
N SER A 101 10.06 4.62 -8.90
CA SER A 101 10.95 4.09 -7.86
C SER A 101 12.24 4.91 -7.68
N ALA A 102 12.71 5.59 -8.73
CA ALA A 102 13.91 6.42 -8.68
C ALA A 102 13.66 7.84 -8.14
N LEU A 103 12.40 8.29 -8.09
CA LEU A 103 12.05 9.55 -7.43
C LEU A 103 12.35 9.49 -5.92
N THR A 104 12.63 10.67 -5.35
CA THR A 104 12.67 10.84 -3.89
C THR A 104 11.29 10.50 -3.29
N PRO A 105 11.20 10.07 -2.02
CA PRO A 105 9.92 9.82 -1.38
C PRO A 105 8.93 10.99 -1.50
N GLU A 106 9.42 12.22 -1.35
CA GLU A 106 8.60 13.43 -1.51
C GLU A 106 8.10 13.60 -2.95
N ASP A 107 8.95 13.42 -3.94
CA ASP A 107 8.55 13.52 -5.35
C ASP A 107 7.58 12.40 -5.77
N ARG A 108 7.68 11.20 -5.18
CA ARG A 108 6.68 10.14 -5.38
C ARG A 108 5.30 10.61 -4.93
N LEU A 109 5.19 11.19 -3.73
CA LEU A 109 3.92 11.72 -3.22
C LEU A 109 3.42 12.90 -4.09
N ARG A 110 4.30 13.79 -4.52
CA ARG A 110 3.94 14.89 -5.44
C ARG A 110 3.44 14.38 -6.79
N SER A 111 4.01 13.29 -7.31
CA SER A 111 3.52 12.66 -8.54
C SER A 111 2.12 12.08 -8.36
N VAL A 112 1.80 11.51 -7.19
CA VAL A 112 0.44 11.06 -6.86
C VAL A 112 -0.54 12.24 -6.85
N THR A 113 -0.16 13.40 -6.29
CA THR A 113 -1.00 14.61 -6.32
C THR A 113 -1.33 15.07 -7.75
N LEU A 114 -0.46 14.86 -8.74
CA LEU A 114 -0.78 15.17 -10.14
C LEU A 114 -1.95 14.35 -10.68
N LEU A 115 -2.08 13.08 -10.24
CA LEU A 115 -3.19 12.21 -10.58
C LEU A 115 -4.50 12.69 -9.96
N GLU A 116 -4.45 13.17 -8.72
CA GLU A 116 -5.62 13.74 -8.02
C GLU A 116 -6.12 15.03 -8.68
N GLN A 117 -5.24 15.78 -9.32
CA GLN A 117 -5.60 16.98 -10.08
C GLN A 117 -6.18 16.68 -11.48
N LEU A 118 -6.16 15.42 -11.92
CA LEU A 118 -6.63 14.97 -13.25
C LEU A 118 -6.02 15.77 -14.41
N THR A 119 -4.76 16.18 -14.29
CA THR A 119 -4.06 17.02 -15.29
C THR A 119 -3.44 16.21 -16.44
N ILE A 120 -3.35 14.89 -16.29
CA ILE A 120 -2.89 14.00 -17.37
C ILE A 120 -3.97 13.88 -18.42
N ASN A 121 -3.60 14.03 -19.69
CA ASN A 121 -4.52 13.81 -20.81
C ASN A 121 -5.06 12.35 -20.76
N PRO A 122 -6.39 12.17 -20.69
CA PRO A 122 -7.05 10.86 -20.66
C PRO A 122 -6.57 9.85 -21.69
N ALA A 123 -6.15 10.30 -22.88
CA ALA A 123 -5.68 9.44 -23.96
C ALA A 123 -4.41 8.65 -23.61
N TYR A 124 -3.60 9.13 -22.65
CA TYR A 124 -2.39 8.46 -22.20
C TYR A 124 -2.60 7.56 -20.99
N LEU A 125 -3.78 7.57 -20.38
CA LEU A 125 -4.06 6.76 -19.20
C LEU A 125 -4.14 5.26 -19.58
N PRO A 126 -3.70 4.35 -18.70
CA PRO A 126 -3.93 2.93 -18.89
C PRO A 126 -5.42 2.58 -18.79
N TYR A 127 -5.82 1.43 -19.32
CA TYR A 127 -7.17 0.91 -19.07
C TYR A 127 -7.31 0.53 -17.59
N PRO A 128 -8.46 0.71 -16.92
CA PRO A 128 -9.72 1.29 -17.38
C PRO A 128 -9.77 2.83 -17.25
N PHE A 129 -8.70 3.48 -16.78
CA PHE A 129 -8.68 4.92 -16.50
C PHE A 129 -8.86 5.77 -17.76
N ASN A 130 -8.41 5.32 -18.93
CA ASN A 130 -8.70 6.01 -20.19
C ASN A 130 -10.18 6.01 -20.57
N GLN A 131 -10.94 4.97 -20.19
CA GLN A 131 -12.39 4.89 -20.44
C GLN A 131 -13.18 5.77 -19.48
N ASN A 132 -12.69 5.90 -18.25
CA ASN A 132 -13.29 6.75 -17.23
C ASN A 132 -12.20 7.44 -16.40
N PRO A 133 -11.70 8.61 -16.81
CA PRO A 133 -10.60 9.31 -16.12
C PRO A 133 -10.92 9.68 -14.67
N ARG A 134 -12.20 9.89 -14.34
CA ARG A 134 -12.62 10.16 -12.96
C ARG A 134 -12.40 8.96 -12.03
N PHE A 135 -12.24 7.76 -12.58
CA PHE A 135 -11.94 6.56 -11.81
C PHE A 135 -10.52 6.56 -11.21
N VAL A 136 -9.63 7.44 -11.68
CA VAL A 136 -8.32 7.67 -11.05
C VAL A 136 -8.48 8.05 -9.57
N LEU A 137 -9.37 8.98 -9.25
CA LEU A 137 -9.55 9.52 -7.89
C LEU A 137 -9.89 8.45 -6.85
N PRO A 138 -10.94 7.60 -7.01
CA PRO A 138 -11.23 6.57 -6.03
C PRO A 138 -10.13 5.51 -5.94
N VAL A 139 -9.39 5.22 -7.03
CA VAL A 139 -8.27 4.27 -6.94
C VAL A 139 -7.12 4.86 -6.13
N ILE A 140 -6.77 6.13 -6.35
CA ILE A 140 -5.73 6.81 -5.56
C ILE A 140 -6.13 6.91 -4.08
N ASP A 141 -7.38 7.30 -3.78
CA ASP A 141 -7.90 7.30 -2.40
C ASP A 141 -7.83 5.90 -1.77
N VAL A 142 -8.20 4.85 -2.51
CA VAL A 142 -8.14 3.47 -2.03
C VAL A 142 -6.72 3.02 -1.73
N ILE A 143 -5.74 3.22 -2.63
CA ILE A 143 -4.37 2.76 -2.37
C ILE A 143 -3.70 3.53 -1.21
N ASN A 144 -4.01 4.82 -1.06
CA ASN A 144 -3.57 5.63 0.08
C ASN A 144 -4.11 5.05 1.40
N ARG A 145 -5.40 4.71 1.44
CA ARG A 145 -6.02 4.08 2.62
C ARG A 145 -5.50 2.68 2.87
N LEU A 146 -5.33 1.86 1.83
CA LEU A 146 -4.85 0.50 1.96
C LEU A 146 -3.41 0.44 2.48
N ALA A 147 -2.56 1.42 2.17
CA ALA A 147 -1.24 1.53 2.80
C ALA A 147 -1.37 1.63 4.33
N MET A 148 -2.25 2.51 4.81
CA MET A 148 -2.50 2.70 6.24
C MET A 148 -3.19 1.48 6.88
N PHE A 149 -4.20 0.91 6.22
CA PHE A 149 -4.91 -0.27 6.70
C PHE A 149 -3.99 -1.47 6.79
N GLY A 150 -3.22 -1.75 5.74
CA GLY A 150 -2.25 -2.83 5.74
C GLY A 150 -1.25 -2.67 6.88
N PHE A 151 -0.69 -1.46 7.06
CA PHE A 151 0.29 -1.19 8.10
C PHE A 151 -0.27 -1.40 9.51
N TYR A 152 -1.44 -0.87 9.85
CA TYR A 152 -2.02 -0.98 11.19
C TYR A 152 -2.88 -2.24 11.42
N SER A 153 -3.08 -3.06 10.39
CA SER A 153 -3.76 -4.36 10.52
C SER A 153 -2.84 -5.46 11.02
N GLU A 154 -3.41 -6.65 11.14
CA GLU A 154 -2.69 -7.88 11.43
C GLU A 154 -1.86 -8.42 10.25
N TRP A 155 -1.82 -7.72 9.10
CA TRP A 155 -1.16 -8.18 7.87
C TRP A 155 0.24 -8.74 8.06
N SER A 156 1.11 -7.99 8.77
CA SER A 156 2.50 -8.43 9.01
C SER A 156 2.59 -9.72 9.85
N GLY A 157 1.55 -10.02 10.63
CA GLY A 157 1.46 -11.19 11.50
C GLY A 157 1.07 -12.48 10.78
N TYR A 158 0.49 -12.40 9.57
CA TYR A 158 0.09 -13.59 8.80
C TYR A 158 1.26 -14.40 8.23
N GLY A 159 2.48 -13.84 8.22
CA GLY A 159 3.69 -14.55 7.84
C GLY A 159 3.58 -15.24 6.48
N THR A 160 3.75 -16.56 6.43
CA THR A 160 3.70 -17.30 5.15
C THR A 160 2.30 -17.42 4.55
N THR A 161 1.25 -17.26 5.36
CA THR A 161 -0.14 -17.41 4.90
C THR A 161 -0.79 -16.13 4.36
N ARG A 162 -0.12 -14.97 4.39
CA ARG A 162 -0.72 -13.65 4.10
C ARG A 162 -1.45 -13.54 2.75
N LEU A 163 -0.97 -14.26 1.73
CA LEU A 163 -1.55 -14.25 0.38
C LEU A 163 -2.64 -15.30 0.16
N ASN A 164 -2.89 -16.17 1.15
CA ASN A 164 -3.98 -17.14 1.09
C ASN A 164 -5.34 -16.43 1.11
N PRO A 165 -6.42 -17.10 0.66
CA PRO A 165 -7.79 -16.64 0.90
C PRO A 165 -8.04 -16.39 2.40
N PRO A 166 -8.93 -15.48 2.78
CA PRO A 166 -9.14 -15.10 4.19
C PRO A 166 -9.35 -16.28 5.15
N ASN A 167 -10.09 -17.31 4.74
CA ASN A 167 -10.35 -18.50 5.56
C ASN A 167 -9.12 -19.39 5.81
N ASN A 168 -8.04 -19.17 5.06
CA ASN A 168 -6.82 -19.97 5.09
C ASN A 168 -5.61 -19.13 5.56
N ARG A 169 -5.86 -17.96 6.16
CA ARG A 169 -4.84 -17.14 6.83
C ARG A 169 -4.76 -17.53 8.29
N SER A 170 -3.55 -17.57 8.84
CA SER A 170 -3.31 -17.79 10.27
C SER A 170 -2.29 -16.77 10.76
N LEU A 171 -2.51 -16.21 11.94
CA LEU A 171 -1.50 -15.40 12.60
C LEU A 171 -0.37 -16.31 13.06
N GLU A 172 0.80 -16.14 12.45
CA GLU A 172 2.02 -16.86 12.77
C GLU A 172 2.87 -16.08 13.78
N THR A 173 2.75 -14.75 13.77
CA THR A 173 3.46 -13.85 14.68
C THR A 173 2.56 -12.71 15.15
N PHE A 174 2.97 -12.05 16.24
CA PHE A 174 2.28 -10.84 16.68
C PHE A 174 2.64 -9.66 15.74
N PRO A 175 1.66 -8.92 15.21
CA PRO A 175 1.92 -7.87 14.21
C PRO A 175 2.89 -6.80 14.71
N ILE A 176 3.86 -6.43 13.89
CA ILE A 176 4.93 -5.48 14.26
C ILE A 176 4.36 -4.10 14.59
N SER A 177 3.44 -3.61 13.78
CA SER A 177 2.80 -2.31 13.99
C SER A 177 2.03 -2.24 15.31
N TRP A 178 1.41 -3.35 15.75
CA TRP A 178 0.74 -3.41 17.04
C TRP A 178 1.72 -3.25 18.19
N ILE A 179 2.91 -3.84 18.09
CA ILE A 179 3.99 -3.63 19.07
C ILE A 179 4.43 -2.17 19.05
N GLN A 180 4.62 -1.56 17.87
CA GLN A 180 5.06 -0.17 17.73
C GLN A 180 4.13 0.81 18.45
N VAL A 181 2.81 0.59 18.35
CA VAL A 181 1.79 1.45 18.99
C VAL A 181 1.27 0.93 20.33
N LYS A 182 1.85 -0.17 20.84
CA LYS A 182 1.44 -0.86 22.08
C LYS A 182 -0.04 -1.28 22.07
N TYR A 183 -0.59 -1.61 20.90
CA TYR A 183 -1.93 -2.16 20.80
C TYR A 183 -1.93 -3.62 21.27
N PRO A 184 -2.75 -3.99 22.28
CA PRO A 184 -2.75 -5.34 22.84
C PRO A 184 -3.43 -6.40 21.95
N GLY A 185 -3.92 -5.99 20.77
CA GLY A 185 -4.77 -6.81 19.91
C GLY A 185 -6.25 -6.74 20.29
N PRO A 186 -7.12 -7.43 19.52
CA PRO A 186 -8.55 -7.45 19.76
C PRO A 186 -8.87 -7.98 21.17
N SER A 187 -9.65 -7.23 21.93
CA SER A 187 -10.20 -7.73 23.20
C SER A 187 -11.16 -8.88 22.94
N LYS A 188 -11.19 -9.87 23.82
CA LYS A 188 -12.12 -11.02 23.76
C LYS A 188 -13.60 -10.60 23.88
N GLY A 189 -13.90 -9.33 24.21
CA GLY A 189 -15.26 -8.80 24.29
C GLY A 189 -16.17 -9.63 25.20
N TYR A 190 -17.46 -9.73 24.87
CA TYR A 190 -18.43 -10.57 25.60
C TYR A 190 -18.06 -12.06 25.65
N HIS A 191 -17.21 -12.55 24.74
CA HIS A 191 -16.73 -13.93 24.79
C HIS A 191 -15.88 -14.20 26.03
N ALA A 192 -15.22 -13.17 26.60
CA ALA A 192 -14.54 -13.29 27.89
C ALA A 192 -15.51 -13.56 29.05
N PHE A 193 -16.80 -13.20 28.89
CA PHE A 193 -17.84 -13.34 29.91
C PHE A 193 -18.72 -14.59 29.69
N ARG A 194 -18.47 -15.42 28.67
CA ARG A 194 -19.17 -16.71 28.52
C ARG A 194 -18.81 -17.60 29.73
N GLY A 195 -19.83 -17.98 30.51
CA GLY A 195 -19.67 -18.78 31.72
C GLY A 195 -19.81 -17.98 33.03
N TYR A 196 -19.93 -16.66 32.96
CA TYR A 196 -20.35 -15.83 34.10
C TYR A 196 -21.88 -15.64 34.05
N LEU A 197 -22.57 -15.96 35.13
CA LEU A 197 -23.99 -15.63 35.30
C LEU A 197 -24.10 -14.10 35.43
N VAL A 198 -24.92 -13.48 34.58
CA VAL A 198 -25.27 -12.07 34.75
C VAL A 198 -26.38 -12.01 35.79
N ASP A 199 -26.03 -11.60 37.01
CA ASP A 199 -27.00 -11.54 38.12
C ASP A 199 -28.03 -10.42 37.94
N ARG A 200 -27.66 -9.31 37.29
CA ARG A 200 -28.55 -8.20 36.89
C ARG A 200 -27.94 -7.40 35.73
N PHE A 201 -28.77 -7.04 34.76
CA PHE A 201 -28.50 -5.92 33.86
C PHE A 201 -29.02 -4.64 34.50
N ILE A 202 -28.19 -3.60 34.55
CA ILE A 202 -28.61 -2.24 34.94
C ILE A 202 -28.31 -1.37 33.71
N GLU A 203 -29.36 -0.78 33.14
CA GLU A 203 -29.29 0.23 32.07
C GLU A 203 -28.93 1.61 32.64
#